data_AF-A0A848VJ85-F1
#
_entry.id   AF-A0A848VJ85-F1
#
_cell.length_a   1.000
_cell.length_b   1.000
_cell.length_c   1.000
_cell.angle_alpha   90.00
_cell.angle_beta   90.00
_cell.angle_gamma   90.00
#
_symmetry.space_group_name_H-M   'P 1'
#
loop_
_entity.id
_entity.type
_entity.pdbx_description
1 polymer ?
#
loop_
_entity_poly.entity_id
_entity_poly.type
_entity_poly.pdbx_seq_one_letter_code
_entity_poly.pdbx_strand_id
1 'polypeptide(L)' 'AQMGQPFTFPPAHREFYRTEGGAPLLDTQYTVFGEVIEGFDVLDAIARVETPNTRGDATTPALGDQPLEPLPMVVRPAD' A
#
# COMPACT_ATOMS: atom_id res chain seq x y z
N ALA A 1 24.02 18.23 12.00
CA ALA A 1 23.36 17.35 11.02
C ALA A 1 24.38 17.06 9.92
N GLN A 2 24.83 15.81 9.76
CA GLN A 2 25.79 15.48 8.71
C GLN A 2 25.06 15.40 7.37
N MET A 3 25.04 16.52 6.66
CA MET A 3 24.62 16.61 5.26
C MET A 3 25.72 15.98 4.41
N GLY A 4 25.38 15.04 3.52
CA GLY A 4 26.22 14.77 2.35
C GLY A 4 26.60 13.33 1.98
N GLN A 5 25.86 12.29 2.37
CA GLN A 5 25.99 10.97 1.72
C GLN A 5 24.61 10.47 1.27
N PRO A 6 24.44 10.03 0.01
CA PRO A 6 23.20 9.40 -0.41
C PRO A 6 22.96 8.14 0.43
N PHE A 7 21.76 8.05 1.03
CA PHE A 7 21.37 6.88 1.79
C PHE A 7 21.49 5.64 0.89
N THR A 8 22.30 4.69 1.33
CA THR A 8 22.54 3.44 0.61
C THR A 8 22.11 2.30 1.51
N PHE A 9 21.19 1.48 1.02
CA PHE A 9 20.76 0.29 1.76
C PHE A 9 21.94 -0.66 2.00
N PRO A 10 22.07 -1.22 3.21
CA PRO A 10 23.03 -2.27 3.50
C PRO A 10 22.90 -3.45 2.52
N PRO A 11 23.99 -4.14 2.15
CA PRO A 11 23.96 -5.24 1.19
C PRO A 11 22.92 -6.32 1.51
N ALA A 12 22.79 -6.67 2.80
CA ALA A 12 21.80 -7.66 3.25
C ALA A 12 20.35 -7.22 2.99
N HIS A 13 20.03 -5.94 3.22
CA HIS A 13 18.68 -5.42 2.99
C HIS A 13 18.37 -5.36 1.50
N ARG A 14 19.36 -4.98 0.68
CA ARG A 14 19.21 -4.97 -0.78
C ARG A 14 18.90 -6.35 -1.34
N GLU A 15 19.58 -7.37 -0.82
CA GLU A 15 19.34 -8.74 -1.26
C GLU A 15 17.97 -9.23 -0.79
N PHE A 16 17.62 -8.99 0.48
CA PHE A 16 16.30 -9.32 1.01
C PHE A 16 15.16 -8.70 0.17
N TYR A 17 15.22 -7.39 -0.11
CA TYR A 17 14.23 -6.72 -0.94
C TYR A 17 14.18 -7.23 -2.39
N ARG A 18 15.27 -7.81 -2.89
CA ARG A 18 15.31 -8.41 -4.23
C ARG A 18 14.69 -9.81 -4.27
N THR A 19 14.89 -10.61 -3.22
CA THR A 19 14.46 -12.01 -3.19
C THR A 19 13.06 -12.19 -2.63
N GLU A 20 12.78 -11.56 -1.48
CA GLU A 20 11.50 -11.69 -0.77
C GLU A 20 10.49 -10.61 -1.19
N GLY A 21 10.98 -9.51 -1.79
CA GLY A 21 10.16 -8.34 -2.13
C GLY A 21 10.03 -7.36 -0.97
N GLY A 22 9.02 -6.49 -1.05
CA GLY A 22 8.76 -5.42 -0.07
C GLY A 22 8.79 -4.03 -0.70
N ALA A 23 8.60 -3.00 0.13
CA ALA A 23 8.45 -1.62 -0.30
C ALA A 23 9.54 -0.71 0.33
N PRO A 24 10.82 -0.83 -0.10
CA PRO A 24 11.93 -0.07 0.49
C PRO A 24 11.75 1.44 0.41
N LEU A 25 10.94 1.92 -0.54
CA LEU A 25 10.60 3.34 -0.66
C LEU A 25 9.88 3.85 0.59
N LEU A 26 9.13 3.00 1.32
CA LEU A 26 8.34 3.40 2.48
C LEU A 26 9.14 3.41 3.78
N ASP A 27 10.35 2.83 3.79
CA ASP A 27 11.24 2.82 4.95
C ASP A 27 11.53 4.25 5.38
N THR A 28 11.54 4.49 6.70
CA THR A 28 11.75 5.82 7.33
C THR A 28 10.65 6.86 7.07
N GLN A 29 9.73 6.61 6.15
CA GLN A 29 8.55 7.45 5.91
C GLN A 29 7.34 6.98 6.73
N TYR A 30 7.25 5.69 7.00
CA TYR A 30 6.15 5.08 7.75
C TYR A 30 6.66 4.12 8.81
N THR A 31 5.89 4.01 9.90
CA THR A 31 6.13 3.03 10.97
C THR A 31 5.24 1.83 10.75
N VAL A 32 5.87 0.66 10.57
CA VAL A 32 5.16 -0.63 10.59
C VAL A 32 4.70 -0.91 12.02
N PHE A 33 3.40 -1.10 12.22
CA PHE A 33 2.82 -1.37 13.55
C PHE A 33 2.29 -2.80 13.71
N GLY A 34 2.26 -3.60 12.64
CA GLY A 34 1.78 -4.97 12.66
C GLY A 34 1.87 -5.62 11.27
N GLU A 35 1.58 -6.91 11.23
CA GLU A 35 1.51 -7.72 10.01
C GLU A 35 0.22 -8.53 9.97
N VAL A 36 -0.24 -8.87 8.77
CA VAL A 36 -1.40 -9.74 8.56
C VAL A 36 -0.95 -11.19 8.71
N ILE A 37 -1.57 -11.93 9.63
CA ILE A 37 -1.28 -13.35 9.86
C ILE A 37 -2.32 -14.29 9.23
N GLU A 38 -3.53 -13.79 8.95
CA GLU A 38 -4.64 -14.53 8.35
C GLU A 38 -5.58 -13.57 7.58
N GLY A 39 -6.41 -14.10 6.67
CA GLY A 39 -7.34 -13.29 5.87
C GLY A 39 -6.74 -12.67 4.60
N PHE A 40 -5.66 -13.26 4.06
CA PHE A 40 -5.06 -12.82 2.80
C PHE A 40 -6.02 -12.91 1.61
N ASP A 41 -6.96 -13.85 1.61
CA ASP A 41 -8.02 -13.97 0.62
C ASP A 41 -8.94 -12.75 0.58
N VAL A 42 -9.27 -12.20 1.75
CA VAL A 42 -10.07 -10.97 1.87
C VAL A 42 -9.26 -9.77 1.36
N LEU A 43 -7.99 -9.66 1.74
CA LEU A 43 -7.10 -8.60 1.27
C LEU A 43 -6.96 -8.62 -0.25
N ASP A 44 -6.75 -9.81 -0.81
CA ASP A 44 -6.69 -10.07 -2.24
C ASP A 44 -8.00 -9.69 -2.96
N ALA A 45 -9.15 -10.01 -2.37
CA ALA A 45 -10.45 -9.65 -2.94
C ALA A 45 -10.63 -8.13 -3.02
N ILE A 46 -10.21 -7.39 -2.00
CA ILE A 46 -10.24 -5.93 -1.98
C ILE A 46 -9.27 -5.35 -3.02
N ALA A 47 -8.03 -5.85 -3.07
CA ALA A 47 -6.99 -5.34 -3.98
C ALA A 47 -7.32 -5.54 -5.47
N ARG A 48 -8.17 -6.52 -5.81
CA ARG A 48 -8.59 -6.82 -7.19
C ARG A 48 -9.80 -6.00 -7.66
N VAL A 49 -10.44 -5.23 -6.78
CA VAL A 49 -11.58 -4.38 -7.17
C VAL A 49 -11.11 -3.34 -8.20
N GLU A 50 -11.87 -3.21 -9.29
CA GLU A 50 -11.55 -2.22 -10.32
C GLU A 50 -11.68 -0.80 -9.77
N THR A 51 -10.64 -0.01 -10.00
CA THR A 51 -10.56 1.42 -9.73
C THR A 51 -10.22 2.18 -11.01
N PRO A 52 -10.44 3.50 -11.05
CA PRO A 52 -10.09 4.26 -12.24
C PRO A 52 -8.61 4.17 -12.64
N ASN A 53 -7.71 4.07 -11.67
CA ASN A 53 -6.29 3.87 -11.92
C ASN A 53 -6.01 2.52 -12.58
N THR A 54 -6.64 1.44 -12.09
CA THR A 54 -6.44 0.10 -12.67
C THR A 54 -7.00 -0.03 -14.08
N ARG A 55 -8.05 0.73 -14.42
CA ARG A 55 -8.67 0.74 -15.75
C ARG A 55 -8.00 1.72 -16.73
N GLY A 56 -7.28 2.72 -16.21
CA GLY A 56 -6.63 3.76 -17.01
C GLY A 56 -7.56 4.92 -17.41
N ASP A 57 -8.69 5.09 -16.72
CA ASP A 57 -9.67 6.16 -16.93
C ASP A 57 -9.62 7.24 -15.83
N ALA A 58 -8.63 7.20 -14.93
CA ALA A 58 -8.45 8.19 -13.87
C ALA A 58 -8.22 9.61 -14.42
N THR A 59 -9.31 10.38 -14.55
CA THR A 59 -9.26 11.81 -14.95
C THR A 59 -8.96 12.74 -13.77
N THR A 60 -9.11 12.24 -12.53
CA THR A 60 -9.00 13.03 -11.30
C THR A 60 -8.14 12.29 -10.27
N PRO A 61 -7.02 12.88 -9.78
CA PRO A 61 -6.10 12.20 -8.86
C PRO A 61 -6.74 11.73 -7.55
N ALA A 62 -7.75 12.45 -7.05
CA ALA A 62 -8.41 12.16 -5.78
C ALA A 62 -9.38 10.96 -5.83
N LEU A 63 -9.80 10.52 -7.02
CA LEU A 63 -10.76 9.42 -7.20
C LEU A 63 -10.11 8.18 -7.82
N GLY A 64 -8.82 8.24 -8.15
CA GLY A 64 -8.14 7.19 -8.91
C GLY A 64 -8.16 5.81 -8.25
N ASP A 65 -8.15 5.77 -6.91
CA ASP A 65 -8.13 4.52 -6.14
C ASP A 65 -9.49 4.16 -5.53
N GLN A 66 -10.54 4.94 -5.81
CA GLN A 66 -11.88 4.55 -5.38
C GLN A 66 -12.40 3.40 -6.25
N PRO A 67 -13.11 2.42 -5.67
CA PRO A 67 -13.83 1.43 -6.45
C PRO A 67 -14.76 2.08 -7.48
N LEU A 68 -14.84 1.52 -8.69
CA LEU A 68 -15.75 2.01 -9.74
C LEU A 68 -17.21 1.99 -9.28
N GLU A 69 -17.60 0.95 -8.55
CA GLU A 69 -18.90 0.85 -7.89
C GLU A 69 -18.81 1.43 -6.47
N PRO A 70 -19.53 2.52 -6.15
CA PRO A 70 -19.49 3.10 -4.83
C PRO A 70 -20.01 2.13 -3.76
N LEU A 71 -19.21 1.88 -2.72
CA LEU A 71 -19.62 1.10 -1.56
C LEU A 71 -20.35 2.01 -0.56
N PRO A 72 -21.66 1.83 -0.31
CA PRO A 72 -22.36 2.63 0.68
C PRO A 72 -21.84 2.30 2.08
N MET A 73 -21.37 3.31 2.81
CA MET A 73 -21.00 3.16 4.22
C MET A 73 -22.27 3.01 5.05
N VAL A 74 -22.56 1.79 5.51
CA VAL A 74 -23.62 1.53 6.49
C VAL A 74 -23.06 1.78 7.88
N VAL A 75 -23.32 2.97 8.43
CA VAL A 75 -22.98 3.27 9.82
C VAL A 75 -23.90 2.45 10.72
N ARG A 76 -23.35 1.39 11.33
CA ARG A 76 -24.05 0.69 12.40
C ARG A 76 -24.09 1.62 13.62
N PRO A 77 -25.27 1.88 14.22
CA PRO A 77 -25.33 2.60 15.49
C PRO A 77 -24.46 1.88 16.51
N ALA A 78 -23.72 2.63 17.32
CA ALA A 78 -23.16 2.08 18.54
C ALA A 78 -24.32 1.86 19.51
N ASP A 79 -24.52 0.62 19.95
CA ASP A 79 -25.47 0.28 21.02
C ASP A 79 -25.04 0.89 22.37
#